data_AF-A0A1B7W8Y7-F1
#
_entry.id   AF-A0A1B7W8Y7-F1
#
_cell.length_a   1.000
_cell.length_b   1.000
_cell.length_c   1.000
_cell.angle_alpha   90.00
_cell.angle_beta   90.00
_cell.angle_gamma   90.00
#
_symmetry.space_group_name_H-M   'P 1'
#
loop_
_entity.id
_entity.type
_entity.pdbx_description
1 polymer ?
#
loop_
_entity_poly.entity_id
_entity_poly.type
_entity_poly.pdbx_seq_one_letter_code
_entity_poly.pdbx_strand_id
1 'polypeptide(L)' 'GWRYVIMTAVILGAVLTPSTDPLTQSLLAGAVLGLYFGGIGLVKLIGK' A
#
# COMPACT_ATOMS: atom_id res chain seq x y z
N GLY A 1 10.46 7.78 -5.31
CA GLY A 1 9.61 6.66 -5.75
C GLY A 1 8.64 6.25 -4.66
N TRP A 2 9.08 5.42 -3.72
CA TRP A 2 8.21 4.75 -2.73
C TRP A 2 7.31 5.68 -1.88
N ARG A 3 7.73 6.91 -1.58
CA ARG A 3 6.91 7.90 -0.86
C ARG A 3 5.60 8.22 -1.60
N TYR A 4 5.63 8.29 -2.93
CA TYR A 4 4.43 8.51 -3.74
C TYR A 4 3.49 7.32 -3.67
N VAL A 5 4.02 6.10 -3.61
CA VAL A 5 3.22 4.88 -3.47
C VAL A 5 2.48 4.85 -2.15
N ILE A 6 3.11 5.31 -1.06
CA ILE A 6 2.44 5.50 0.23
C ILE A 6 1.30 6.51 0.13
N MET A 7 1.55 7.69 -0.45
CA MET A 7 0.49 8.69 -0.60
C MET A 7 -0.68 8.15 -1.44
N THR A 8 -0.41 7.51 -2.58
CA THR A 8 -1.47 6.97 -3.44
C THR A 8 -2.20 5.80 -2.79
N ALA A 9 -1.52 4.95 -2.01
CA ALA A 9 -2.15 3.85 -1.29
C ALA A 9 -3.12 4.36 -0.21
N VAL A 10 -2.74 5.42 0.51
CA VAL A 10 -3.61 6.06 1.50
C VAL A 10 -4.78 6.77 0.82
N ILE A 11 -4.56 7.48 -0.29
CA ILE A 11 -5.62 8.12 -1.07
C ILE A 11 -6.60 7.06 -1.60
N LEU A 12 -6.10 5.97 -2.18
CA LEU A 12 -6.94 4.85 -2.64
C LEU A 12 -7.75 4.25 -1.49
N GLY A 13 -7.11 4.03 -0.33
CA GLY A 13 -7.78 3.55 0.87
C GLY A 13 -8.95 4.47 1.27
N ALA A 14 -8.74 5.78 1.24
CA ALA A 14 -9.77 6.76 1.59
C ALA A 14 -10.92 6.83 0.57
N VAL A 15 -10.63 6.61 -0.72
CA VAL A 15 -11.64 6.63 -1.80
C VAL A 15 -12.48 5.36 -1.80
N LEU A 16 -11.86 4.20 -1.53
CA LEU A 16 -12.51 2.89 -1.65
C LEU A 16 -13.24 2.47 -0.37
N THR A 17 -12.82 2.96 0.80
CA THR A 17 -13.48 2.66 2.06
C THR A 17 -14.65 3.62 2.27
N PRO A 18 -15.90 3.13 2.40
CA PRO A 18 -17.08 3.99 2.55
C PRO A 18 -17.15 4.68 3.92
N SER A 19 -16.44 4.15 4.92
CA SER A 19 -16.28 4.74 6.23
C SER A 19 -14.94 5.49 6.31
N THR A 20 -14.96 6.74 6.75
CA THR A 20 -13.75 7.56 6.90
C THR A 20 -12.98 7.22 8.19
N ASP A 21 -13.12 6.00 8.70
CA ASP A 21 -12.42 5.58 9.91
C ASP A 21 -10.96 5.19 9.60
N PRO A 22 -9.99 5.61 10.43
CA PRO A 22 -8.57 5.40 10.12
C PRO A 22 -8.15 3.93 10.06
N LEU A 23 -8.86 3.04 10.76
CA LEU A 23 -8.46 1.64 10.88
C LEU A 23 -8.67 0.88 9.56
N THR A 24 -9.88 0.90 9.03
CA THR A 24 -10.22 0.19 7.79
C THR A 24 -9.46 0.76 6.59
N GLN A 25 -9.31 2.08 6.54
CA GLN A 25 -8.48 2.76 5.55
C GLN A 25 -7.00 2.32 5.63
N SER A 26 -6.43 2.25 6.82
CA SER A 26 -5.03 1.87 7.01
C SER A 26 -4.79 0.39 6.68
N LEU A 27 -5.75 -0.49 6.92
CA LEU A 27 -5.66 -1.90 6.54
C LEU A 27 -5.61 -2.07 5.02
N LEU A 28 -6.51 -1.39 4.30
CA LEU A 28 -6.53 -1.43 2.83
C LEU A 28 -5.25 -0.82 2.24
N ALA A 29 -4.84 0.37 2.70
CA ALA A 29 -3.59 0.99 2.28
C ALA A 29 -2.38 0.10 2.63
N GLY A 30 -2.38 -0.53 3.80
CA GLY A 30 -1.35 -1.46 4.25
C GLY A 30 -1.23 -2.70 3.37
N ALA A 31 -2.35 -3.27 2.91
CA ALA A 31 -2.34 -4.39 1.97
C ALA A 31 -1.68 -4.00 0.63
N VAL A 32 -2.03 -2.83 0.08
CA VAL A 32 -1.41 -2.30 -1.15
C VAL A 32 0.09 -2.10 -0.98
N LEU A 33 0.51 -1.55 0.17
CA LEU A 33 1.93 -1.37 0.48
C LEU A 33 2.67 -2.69 0.67
N GLY A 34 2.02 -3.67 1.30
CA GLY A 34 2.55 -5.02 1.44
C GLY A 34 2.81 -5.67 0.08
N LEU A 35 1.92 -5.49 -0.89
CA LEU A 35 2.13 -5.98 -2.26
C LEU A 35 3.28 -5.25 -2.97
N TYR A 36 3.36 -3.92 -2.85
CA TYR A 36 4.42 -3.15 -3.49
C TYR A 36 5.80 -3.50 -2.93
N PHE A 37 5.97 -3.44 -1.60
CA PHE A 37 7.25 -3.76 -0.96
C PHE A 37 7.56 -5.25 -0.98
N GLY A 38 6.55 -6.12 -0.90
CA GLY A 38 6.70 -7.56 -1.05
C GLY A 38 7.19 -7.93 -2.44
N GLY A 39 6.63 -7.32 -3.50
CA GLY A 39 7.11 -7.50 -4.87
C GLY A 39 8.55 -7.04 -5.06
N ILE A 40 8.92 -5.87 -4.51
CA ILE A 40 10.31 -5.40 -4.52
C ILE A 40 11.23 -6.37 -3.78
N GLY A 41 10.81 -6.86 -2.61
CA GLY A 41 11.56 -7.83 -1.82
C GLY A 41 11.78 -9.14 -2.59
N LEU A 42 10.75 -9.66 -3.25
CA LEU A 42 10.84 -10.86 -4.09
C LEU A 42 11.82 -10.69 -5.25
N VAL A 43 11.74 -9.56 -5.98
CA VAL A 43 12.68 -9.24 -7.07
C VAL A 43 14.12 -9.24 -6.56
N LYS A 44 14.36 -8.62 -5.40
CA LYS A 44 15.68 -8.59 -4.77
C LYS A 44 16.17 -9.97 -4.33
N LEU A 45 15.27 -10.84 -3.85
CA LEU A 45 15.59 -12.21 -3.44
C LEU A 45 15.97 -13.09 -4.63
N ILE A 46 15.38 -12.88 -5.81
CA ILE A 46 15.74 -13.60 -7.04
C ILE A 46 17.00 -13.04 -7.73
N GLY A 47 17.71 -12.11 -7.09
CA GLY A 47 18.97 -11.55 -7.58
C GLY A 47 18.82 -10.57 -8.74
N LYS A 48 17.64 -9.96 -8.89
CA LYS A 48 17.37 -8.86 -9.83
C LYS A 48 17.11 -7.56 -9.07
#